data_AF-A0A0P7UR30-F1
#
_entry.id   AF-A0A0P7UR30-F1
#
_cell.length_a   1.000
_cell.length_b   1.000
_cell.length_c   1.000
_cell.angle_alpha   90.00
_cell.angle_beta   90.00
_cell.angle_gamma   90.00
#
_symmetry.space_group_name_H-M   'P 1'
#
loop_
_entity.id
_entity.type
_entity.pdbx_description
1 polymer ?
#
loop_
_entity_poly.entity_id
_entity_poly.type
_entity_poly.pdbx_seq_one_letter_code
_entity_poly.pdbx_strand_id
1 'polypeptide(L)'
;MIKQHKHVKGGTCEESSCRTSAEETDKMASFALEILGVTLSVLGWVAAIVACALPMWKVTAFIGPNIVTAQVSWEGIWMSCAVQSTGHMQCKVYDSLLALPQDLQAARALTVISILLGFVGLLVAITGAKYTNCVEDEEAKGRVTVISGVVLLVAALMMLVPVSWAAHVIIVDFYSPFVVEANKRELGASLFLGWSAACLLFLGGSILCCSCPSQSRAVSRPPSSCTSPTRNYSPPAAGNGQIQACAEKPRRREVMSAGLEIVGIALGVIGWIIALVACALPMWRVTAFIGANIVTAQVIWEGLWMNCVMQSTGQMQCKIYDSMLALPQDLQAARALTVISIIISVLAVLISIVGAKCTNCIEDEASKAKVMIVAGILFIISGIMQLIPASWSANTIIQDFYNPLLTDAQRREIGASLYIAWAAAALMVFGGAMLCCSCPPREQKYNPSRMAYSAPRSVARSGYDKKDYV
;
A
#
# COMPACT_ATOMS: atom_id res chain seq x y z
N MET A 1 -54.57 -27.32 -41.65
CA MET A 1 -53.65 -28.12 -40.81
C MET A 1 -52.26 -28.04 -41.44
N ILE A 2 -51.39 -27.16 -40.92
CA ILE A 2 -50.20 -27.48 -40.10
C ILE A 2 -49.13 -28.24 -40.94
N LYS A 3 -48.16 -27.56 -41.57
CA LYS A 3 -46.85 -27.06 -41.04
C LYS A 3 -45.79 -28.17 -40.95
N GLN A 4 -44.70 -28.05 -41.74
CA GLN A 4 -43.31 -27.90 -41.26
C GLN A 4 -42.30 -28.15 -42.41
N HIS A 5 -41.86 -27.05 -43.03
CA HIS A 5 -40.53 -26.94 -43.63
C HIS A 5 -39.49 -26.96 -42.50
N LYS A 6 -38.58 -27.94 -42.48
CA LYS A 6 -37.44 -27.93 -41.55
C LYS A 6 -36.23 -27.34 -42.27
N HIS A 7 -36.03 -26.05 -42.08
CA HIS A 7 -34.78 -25.35 -42.38
C HIS A 7 -33.68 -25.90 -41.46
N VAL A 8 -32.62 -26.46 -42.05
CA VAL A 8 -31.34 -26.70 -41.36
C VAL A 8 -30.52 -25.42 -41.49
N LYS A 9 -30.61 -24.56 -40.48
CA LYS A 9 -29.66 -23.48 -40.18
C LYS A 9 -29.73 -23.23 -38.67
N GLY A 10 -28.80 -23.80 -37.93
CA GLY A 10 -28.70 -23.65 -36.47
C GLY A 10 -27.50 -24.41 -35.97
N GLY A 11 -26.34 -23.77 -35.98
CA GLY A 11 -25.09 -24.37 -35.50
C GLY A 11 -23.96 -23.39 -35.20
N THR A 12 -24.07 -22.10 -35.55
CA THR A 12 -22.95 -21.15 -35.42
C THR A 12 -23.18 -20.00 -34.44
N CYS A 13 -24.39 -19.76 -33.94
CA CYS A 13 -24.65 -18.69 -32.95
C CYS A 13 -24.68 -19.19 -31.48
N GLU A 14 -25.07 -20.43 -31.23
CA GLU A 14 -25.09 -20.99 -29.87
C GLU A 14 -23.67 -21.32 -29.38
N GLU A 15 -22.83 -21.81 -30.29
CA GLU A 15 -21.43 -22.15 -30.01
C GLU A 15 -20.54 -20.92 -29.83
N SER A 16 -20.84 -19.81 -30.54
CA SER A 16 -20.14 -18.54 -30.33
C SER A 16 -20.56 -17.86 -29.03
N SER A 17 -21.86 -17.86 -28.68
CA SER A 17 -22.38 -17.31 -27.42
C SER A 17 -21.83 -18.07 -26.19
N CYS A 18 -21.78 -19.40 -26.26
CA CYS A 18 -21.22 -20.25 -25.20
C CYS A 18 -19.69 -20.08 -25.09
N ARG A 19 -18.99 -19.90 -26.21
CA ARG A 19 -17.55 -19.59 -26.24
C ARG A 19 -17.25 -18.20 -25.67
N THR A 20 -18.07 -17.17 -25.93
CA THR A 20 -17.95 -15.85 -25.28
C THR A 20 -18.26 -15.92 -23.78
N SER A 21 -19.26 -16.69 -23.35
CA SER A 21 -19.59 -16.83 -21.92
C SER A 21 -18.51 -17.59 -21.14
N ALA A 22 -17.89 -18.61 -21.74
CA ALA A 22 -16.73 -19.32 -21.18
C ALA A 22 -15.47 -18.45 -21.16
N GLU A 23 -15.22 -17.68 -22.22
CA GLU A 23 -14.08 -16.76 -22.32
C GLU A 23 -14.21 -15.57 -21.36
N GLU A 24 -15.44 -15.11 -21.08
CA GLU A 24 -15.73 -14.04 -20.11
C GLU A 24 -15.64 -14.54 -18.65
N THR A 25 -16.04 -15.78 -18.38
CA THR A 25 -15.84 -16.41 -17.07
C THR A 25 -14.37 -16.73 -16.78
N ASP A 26 -13.59 -17.16 -17.78
CA ASP A 26 -12.14 -17.36 -17.65
C ASP A 26 -11.38 -16.04 -17.44
N LYS A 27 -11.82 -14.94 -18.09
CA LYS A 27 -11.26 -13.59 -17.88
C LYS A 27 -11.55 -13.07 -16.48
N MET A 28 -12.78 -13.25 -15.99
CA MET A 28 -13.14 -12.88 -14.60
C MET A 28 -12.37 -13.69 -13.56
N ALA A 29 -12.14 -14.99 -13.81
CA ALA A 29 -11.33 -15.84 -12.94
C ALA A 29 -9.85 -15.42 -12.92
N SER A 30 -9.25 -15.15 -14.08
CA SER A 30 -7.85 -14.67 -14.18
C SER A 30 -7.65 -13.32 -13.47
N PHE A 31 -8.62 -12.42 -13.58
CA PHE A 31 -8.60 -11.12 -12.93
C PHE A 31 -8.69 -11.25 -11.40
N ALA A 32 -9.60 -12.07 -10.90
CA ALA A 32 -9.72 -12.35 -9.47
C ALA A 32 -8.44 -12.98 -8.91
N LEU A 33 -7.80 -13.87 -9.68
CA LEU A 33 -6.52 -14.48 -9.30
C LEU A 33 -5.39 -13.45 -9.21
N GLU A 34 -5.26 -12.54 -10.18
CA GLU A 34 -4.23 -11.49 -10.16
C GLU A 34 -4.38 -10.55 -8.97
N ILE A 35 -5.60 -10.10 -8.66
CA ILE A 35 -5.89 -9.25 -7.49
C ILE A 35 -5.56 -10.01 -6.19
N LEU A 36 -5.95 -11.28 -6.12
CA LEU A 36 -5.61 -12.13 -4.98
C LEU A 36 -4.08 -12.29 -4.86
N GLY A 37 -3.37 -12.45 -5.97
CA GLY A 37 -1.90 -12.51 -6.00
C GLY A 37 -1.24 -11.23 -5.48
N VAL A 38 -1.69 -10.06 -5.92
CA VAL A 38 -1.18 -8.76 -5.43
C VAL A 38 -1.49 -8.55 -3.95
N THR A 39 -2.72 -8.85 -3.50
CA THR A 39 -3.11 -8.65 -2.10
C THR A 39 -2.34 -9.55 -1.14
N LEU A 40 -2.15 -10.83 -1.49
CA LEU A 40 -1.29 -11.75 -0.74
C LEU A 40 0.17 -11.26 -0.71
N SER A 41 0.68 -10.74 -1.84
CA SER A 41 2.03 -10.20 -1.91
C SER A 41 2.24 -8.96 -1.04
N VAL A 42 1.26 -8.05 -0.97
CA VAL A 42 1.30 -6.87 -0.08
C VAL A 42 1.30 -7.31 1.38
N LEU A 43 0.41 -8.24 1.76
CA LEU A 43 0.37 -8.77 3.13
C LEU A 43 1.68 -9.48 3.51
N GLY A 44 2.23 -10.29 2.60
CA GLY A 44 3.51 -10.96 2.78
C GLY A 44 4.68 -9.98 2.91
N TRP A 45 4.69 -8.91 2.13
CA TRP A 45 5.71 -7.86 2.21
C TRP A 45 5.66 -7.10 3.54
N VAL A 46 4.47 -6.75 4.03
CA VAL A 46 4.28 -6.13 5.35
C VAL A 46 4.72 -7.08 6.46
N ALA A 47 4.34 -8.36 6.38
CA ALA A 47 4.78 -9.36 7.34
C ALA A 47 6.31 -9.54 7.35
N ALA A 48 6.97 -9.45 6.19
CA ALA A 48 8.43 -9.49 6.10
C ALA A 48 9.09 -8.29 6.81
N ILE A 49 8.54 -7.10 6.66
CA ILE A 49 9.00 -5.89 7.37
C ILE A 49 8.88 -6.08 8.88
N VAL A 50 7.72 -6.54 9.34
CA VAL A 50 7.45 -6.76 10.77
C VAL A 50 8.38 -7.84 11.34
N ALA A 51 8.57 -8.95 10.63
CA ALA A 51 9.49 -10.02 11.03
C ALA A 51 10.94 -9.52 11.13
N CYS A 52 11.37 -8.64 10.21
CA CYS A 52 12.70 -8.03 10.24
C CYS A 52 12.88 -7.05 11.41
N ALA A 53 11.84 -6.27 11.74
CA ALA A 53 11.90 -5.25 12.78
C ALA A 53 11.83 -5.81 14.21
N LEU A 54 11.08 -6.90 14.43
CA LEU A 54 10.82 -7.42 15.78
C LEU A 54 12.04 -8.17 16.37
N PRO A 55 12.36 -7.96 17.67
CA PRO A 55 13.52 -8.58 18.29
C PRO A 55 13.28 -10.01 18.79
N MET A 56 12.32 -10.73 18.20
CA MET A 56 11.81 -12.01 18.72
C MET A 56 12.15 -13.19 17.80
N TRP A 57 13.40 -13.28 17.32
CA TRP A 57 13.85 -14.37 16.45
C TRP A 57 14.23 -15.62 17.24
N LYS A 58 14.94 -15.44 18.35
CA LYS A 58 15.33 -16.52 19.25
C LYS A 58 14.84 -16.20 20.66
N VAL A 59 14.38 -17.19 21.40
CA VAL A 59 13.93 -17.03 22.79
C VAL A 59 14.74 -17.95 23.68
N THR A 60 15.15 -17.51 24.86
CA THR A 60 15.76 -18.37 25.88
C THR A 60 15.11 -18.08 27.21
N ALA A 61 14.63 -19.11 27.90
CA ALA A 61 14.07 -18.99 29.24
C ALA A 61 15.05 -19.56 30.26
N PHE A 62 15.69 -18.70 31.04
CA PHE A 62 16.59 -19.11 32.13
C PHE A 62 15.76 -19.52 33.35
N ILE A 63 15.35 -20.78 33.43
CA ILE A 63 14.57 -21.37 34.56
C ILE A 63 15.36 -22.51 35.22
N GLY A 64 16.66 -22.30 35.46
CA GLY A 64 17.54 -23.29 36.08
C GLY A 64 17.48 -23.28 37.62
N PRO A 65 17.83 -24.38 38.30
CA PRO A 65 17.81 -24.51 39.77
C PRO A 65 18.90 -23.68 40.50
N ASN A 66 19.87 -23.10 39.78
CA ASN A 66 20.97 -22.30 40.35
C ASN A 66 20.99 -20.85 39.83
N ILE A 67 19.83 -20.21 39.67
CA ILE A 67 19.77 -18.85 39.09
C ILE A 67 19.10 -17.87 40.06
N VAL A 68 19.83 -16.80 40.39
CA VAL A 68 19.42 -15.74 41.32
C VAL A 68 18.26 -14.87 40.79
N THR A 69 17.90 -14.96 39.50
CA THR A 69 16.69 -14.37 38.90
C THR A 69 16.24 -15.11 37.64
N ALA A 70 15.00 -15.60 37.57
CA ALA A 70 14.42 -16.10 36.32
C ALA A 70 14.34 -14.96 35.28
N GLN A 71 14.89 -15.18 34.08
CA GLN A 71 14.98 -14.18 33.02
C GLN A 71 14.63 -14.82 31.67
N VAL A 72 13.83 -14.15 30.85
CA VAL A 72 13.52 -14.59 29.47
C VAL A 72 14.20 -13.63 28.50
N SER A 73 15.16 -14.10 27.70
CA SER A 73 15.79 -13.26 26.67
C SER A 73 15.32 -13.59 25.27
N TRP A 74 15.18 -12.53 24.49
CA TRP A 74 14.75 -12.48 23.10
C TRP A 74 15.91 -11.91 22.30
N GLU A 75 16.38 -12.64 21.29
CA GLU A 75 17.36 -12.12 20.36
C GLU A 75 16.70 -11.83 19.02
N GLY A 76 16.87 -10.61 18.54
CA GLY A 76 16.46 -10.17 17.23
C GLY A 76 17.60 -10.08 16.24
N ILE A 77 17.26 -9.64 15.02
CA ILE A 77 18.25 -9.28 14.02
C ILE A 77 19.05 -8.04 14.44
N TRP A 78 18.38 -7.01 14.96
CA TRP A 78 18.96 -5.68 15.18
C TRP A 78 19.30 -5.38 16.65
N MET A 79 18.60 -6.03 17.58
CA MET A 79 18.78 -5.85 19.02
C MET A 79 18.45 -7.15 19.76
N SER A 80 18.95 -7.28 20.98
CA SER A 80 18.58 -8.34 21.94
C SER A 80 17.87 -7.72 23.14
N CYS A 81 16.83 -8.35 23.65
CA CYS A 81 16.04 -7.93 24.80
C CYS A 81 16.00 -9.01 25.89
N ALA A 82 15.98 -8.64 27.17
CA ALA A 82 15.90 -9.58 28.28
C ALA A 82 14.86 -9.13 29.31
N VAL A 83 13.82 -9.93 29.53
CA VAL A 83 12.75 -9.67 30.49
C VAL A 83 13.07 -10.34 31.82
N GLN A 84 13.16 -9.55 32.89
CA GLN A 84 13.33 -10.02 34.26
C GLN A 84 11.99 -10.43 34.87
N SER A 85 12.02 -11.24 35.95
CA SER A 85 10.83 -11.66 36.71
C SER A 85 9.96 -10.50 37.24
N THR A 86 10.55 -9.31 37.38
CA THR A 86 9.88 -8.06 37.78
C THR A 86 9.09 -7.41 36.63
N GLY A 87 9.12 -7.98 35.41
CA GLY A 87 8.44 -7.46 34.22
C GLY A 87 9.22 -6.39 33.46
N HIS A 88 10.43 -6.02 33.90
CA HIS A 88 11.29 -5.09 33.19
C HIS A 88 11.99 -5.79 32.02
N MET A 89 11.84 -5.27 30.80
CA MET A 89 12.56 -5.74 29.62
C MET A 89 13.81 -4.87 29.41
N GLN A 90 14.97 -5.44 29.15
CA GLN A 90 16.20 -4.72 28.89
C GLN A 90 16.68 -5.02 27.48
N CYS A 91 16.58 -4.06 26.58
CA CYS A 91 17.07 -4.19 25.22
C CYS A 91 18.46 -3.57 25.05
N LYS A 92 19.25 -4.14 24.15
CA LYS A 92 20.55 -3.62 23.73
C LYS A 92 20.66 -3.76 22.22
N VAL A 93 20.96 -2.66 21.54
CA VAL A 93 21.26 -2.67 20.11
C VAL A 93 22.66 -3.25 19.92
N TYR A 94 22.87 -4.02 18.85
CA TYR A 94 24.20 -4.55 18.56
C TYR A 94 25.11 -3.43 18.01
N ASP A 95 26.00 -2.89 18.85
CA ASP A 95 26.86 -1.73 18.54
C ASP A 95 28.00 -2.01 17.54
N SER A 96 28.38 -3.28 17.33
CA SER A 96 29.55 -3.64 16.52
C SER A 96 29.22 -4.73 15.51
N LEU A 97 29.28 -4.38 14.21
CA LEU A 97 29.12 -5.31 13.09
C LEU A 97 30.20 -6.42 13.08
N LEU A 98 31.41 -6.13 13.59
CA LEU A 98 32.53 -7.09 13.63
C LEU A 98 32.46 -8.10 14.78
N ALA A 99 31.65 -7.84 15.81
CA ALA A 99 31.52 -8.71 16.98
C ALA A 99 30.33 -9.69 16.86
N LEU A 100 29.55 -9.60 15.77
CA LEU A 100 28.33 -10.37 15.57
C LEU A 100 28.64 -11.66 14.79
N PRO A 101 27.99 -12.81 15.10
CA PRO A 101 28.16 -14.04 14.32
C PRO A 101 27.84 -13.82 12.84
N GLN A 102 28.67 -14.41 11.96
CA GLN A 102 28.58 -14.26 10.50
C GLN A 102 27.20 -14.63 9.96
N ASP A 103 26.55 -15.64 10.54
CA ASP A 103 25.18 -16.06 10.19
C ASP A 103 24.15 -14.94 10.37
N LEU A 104 24.30 -14.12 11.40
CA LEU A 104 23.36 -13.03 11.70
C LEU A 104 23.58 -11.82 10.78
N GLN A 105 24.83 -11.58 10.38
CA GLN A 105 25.16 -10.55 9.39
C GLN A 105 24.61 -10.93 8.00
N ALA A 106 24.74 -12.20 7.61
CA ALA A 106 24.12 -12.70 6.38
C ALA A 106 22.59 -12.59 6.45
N ALA A 107 21.98 -12.95 7.59
CA ALA A 107 20.54 -12.81 7.78
C ALA A 107 20.05 -11.36 7.62
N ARG A 108 20.78 -10.36 8.15
CA ARG A 108 20.48 -8.93 7.94
C ARG A 108 20.45 -8.55 6.47
N ALA A 109 21.48 -8.94 5.72
CA ALA A 109 21.58 -8.60 4.31
C ALA A 109 20.44 -9.25 3.51
N LEU A 110 20.19 -10.54 3.74
CA LEU A 110 19.16 -11.29 3.02
C LEU A 110 17.74 -10.77 3.28
N THR A 111 17.39 -10.45 4.54
CA THR A 111 16.05 -9.92 4.86
C THR A 111 15.85 -8.52 4.31
N VAL A 112 16.85 -7.64 4.37
CA VAL A 112 16.76 -6.29 3.78
C VAL A 112 16.65 -6.34 2.26
N ILE A 113 17.50 -7.14 1.59
CA ILE A 113 17.43 -7.30 0.13
C ILE A 113 16.07 -7.85 -0.28
N SER A 114 15.51 -8.82 0.46
CA SER A 114 14.16 -9.30 0.16
C SER A 114 13.08 -8.23 0.30
N ILE A 115 13.14 -7.36 1.32
CA ILE A 115 12.15 -6.30 1.48
C ILE A 115 12.23 -5.31 0.32
N LEU A 116 13.45 -4.97 -0.13
CA LEU A 116 13.66 -4.09 -1.29
C LEU A 116 13.16 -4.73 -2.59
N LEU A 117 13.49 -6.00 -2.83
CA LEU A 117 13.01 -6.75 -4.00
C LEU A 117 11.50 -6.94 -3.98
N GLY A 118 10.91 -7.21 -2.82
CA GLY A 118 9.45 -7.32 -2.66
C GLY A 118 8.74 -6.00 -2.98
N PHE A 119 9.33 -4.86 -2.59
CA PHE A 119 8.80 -3.54 -2.94
C PHE A 119 8.85 -3.28 -4.44
N VAL A 120 10.00 -3.54 -5.08
CA VAL A 120 10.15 -3.42 -6.54
C VAL A 120 9.19 -4.37 -7.27
N GLY A 121 9.09 -5.62 -6.82
CA GLY A 121 8.17 -6.62 -7.37
C GLY A 121 6.70 -6.17 -7.31
N LEU A 122 6.27 -5.58 -6.18
CA LEU A 122 4.93 -5.01 -6.05
C LEU A 122 4.68 -3.83 -6.99
N LEU A 123 5.64 -2.92 -7.16
CA LEU A 123 5.51 -1.81 -8.11
C LEU A 123 5.35 -2.33 -9.55
N VAL A 124 6.18 -3.30 -9.94
CA VAL A 124 6.11 -3.90 -11.27
C VAL A 124 4.81 -4.69 -11.44
N ALA A 125 4.34 -5.39 -10.41
CA ALA A 125 3.06 -6.13 -10.43
C ALA A 125 1.87 -5.20 -10.67
N ILE A 126 1.85 -4.02 -10.01
CA ILE A 126 0.83 -3.00 -10.22
C ILE A 126 0.86 -2.49 -11.67
N THR A 127 2.05 -2.26 -12.25
CA THR A 127 2.16 -1.80 -13.64
C THR A 127 1.83 -2.87 -14.68
N GLY A 128 1.97 -4.15 -14.34
CA GLY A 128 1.75 -5.27 -15.26
C GLY A 128 0.34 -5.83 -15.27
N ALA A 129 -0.39 -5.76 -14.13
CA ALA A 129 -1.66 -6.46 -13.96
C ALA A 129 -2.64 -6.19 -15.12
N LYS A 130 -3.48 -7.14 -15.55
CA LYS A 130 -4.33 -6.97 -16.74
C LYS A 130 -5.42 -5.91 -16.59
N TYR A 131 -5.80 -5.62 -15.36
CA TYR A 131 -6.68 -4.52 -15.06
C TYR A 131 -6.00 -3.16 -15.26
N THR A 132 -4.66 -3.16 -15.14
CA THR A 132 -3.61 -2.24 -15.64
C THR A 132 -3.79 -1.64 -17.03
N ASN A 133 -4.05 -0.34 -17.22
CA ASN A 133 -3.84 0.32 -18.53
C ASN A 133 -2.62 1.25 -18.56
N CYS A 134 -1.69 1.04 -17.62
CA CYS A 134 -0.44 1.78 -17.52
C CYS A 134 0.56 1.44 -18.66
N VAL A 135 0.41 0.26 -19.28
CA VAL A 135 1.11 -0.19 -20.49
C VAL A 135 0.06 -0.43 -21.56
N GLU A 136 0.20 0.09 -22.78
CA GLU A 136 -0.82 -0.08 -23.82
C GLU A 136 -0.70 -1.44 -24.56
N ASP A 137 0.46 -2.08 -24.49
CA ASP A 137 0.75 -3.34 -25.17
C ASP A 137 0.44 -4.56 -24.29
N GLU A 138 -0.56 -5.36 -24.71
CA GLU A 138 -1.02 -6.57 -24.03
C GLU A 138 0.06 -7.67 -23.93
N GLU A 139 0.98 -7.75 -24.90
CA GLU A 139 2.07 -8.73 -24.83
C GLU A 139 3.13 -8.29 -23.80
N ALA A 140 3.38 -6.98 -23.71
CA ALA A 140 4.26 -6.40 -22.71
C ALA A 140 3.67 -6.54 -21.30
N LYS A 141 2.36 -6.33 -21.10
CA LYS A 141 1.67 -6.54 -19.80
C LYS A 141 1.91 -7.95 -19.27
N GLY A 142 1.67 -8.97 -20.10
CA GLY A 142 1.86 -10.37 -19.72
C GLY A 142 3.31 -10.70 -19.36
N ARG A 143 4.29 -10.08 -20.02
CA ARG A 143 5.72 -10.24 -19.65
C ARG A 143 6.04 -9.52 -18.35
N VAL A 144 5.52 -8.31 -18.14
CA VAL A 144 5.74 -7.50 -16.94
C VAL A 144 5.13 -8.18 -15.70
N THR A 145 3.92 -8.77 -15.78
CA THR A 145 3.33 -9.54 -14.67
C THR A 145 4.17 -10.75 -14.30
N VAL A 146 4.65 -11.51 -15.28
CA VAL A 146 5.53 -12.66 -15.05
C VAL A 146 6.84 -12.22 -14.40
N ILE A 147 7.46 -11.15 -14.90
CA ILE A 147 8.68 -10.59 -14.30
C ILE A 147 8.42 -10.20 -12.84
N SER A 148 7.28 -9.56 -12.56
CA SER A 148 6.92 -9.20 -11.19
C SER A 148 6.74 -10.42 -10.28
N GLY A 149 6.08 -11.48 -10.78
CA GLY A 149 5.93 -12.74 -10.06
C GLY A 149 7.28 -13.41 -9.78
N VAL A 150 8.19 -13.44 -10.76
CA VAL A 150 9.55 -13.99 -10.57
C VAL A 150 10.33 -13.19 -9.53
N VAL A 151 10.26 -11.85 -9.58
CA VAL A 151 10.92 -11.00 -8.57
C VAL A 151 10.36 -11.26 -7.16
N LEU A 152 9.04 -11.43 -7.03
CA LEU A 152 8.39 -11.76 -5.75
C LEU A 152 8.74 -13.17 -5.26
N LEU A 153 8.89 -14.15 -6.15
CA LEU A 153 9.37 -15.50 -5.81
C LEU A 153 10.83 -15.45 -5.32
N VAL A 154 11.70 -14.69 -5.97
CA VAL A 154 13.08 -14.49 -5.53
C VAL A 154 13.11 -13.82 -4.16
N ALA A 155 12.29 -12.78 -3.94
CA ALA A 155 12.15 -12.15 -2.62
C ALA A 155 11.70 -13.18 -1.56
N ALA A 156 10.65 -13.97 -1.84
CA ALA A 156 10.17 -15.01 -0.93
C ALA A 156 11.28 -16.00 -0.52
N LEU A 157 12.08 -16.46 -1.48
CA LEU A 157 13.22 -17.34 -1.22
C LEU A 157 14.28 -16.66 -0.35
N MET A 158 14.59 -15.39 -0.61
CA MET A 158 15.57 -14.62 0.18
C MET A 158 15.10 -14.35 1.62
N MET A 159 13.79 -14.31 1.92
CA MET A 159 13.28 -14.33 3.30
C MET A 159 13.27 -15.72 3.91
N LEU A 160 12.96 -16.75 3.13
CA LEU A 160 12.86 -18.12 3.64
C LEU A 160 14.20 -18.67 4.11
N VAL A 161 15.29 -18.36 3.39
CA VAL A 161 16.65 -18.81 3.72
C VAL A 161 17.09 -18.40 5.13
N PRO A 162 17.13 -17.12 5.51
CA PRO A 162 17.60 -16.71 6.85
C PRO A 162 16.66 -17.18 7.97
N VAL A 163 15.35 -17.21 7.75
CA VAL A 163 14.37 -17.67 8.75
C VAL A 163 14.52 -19.17 9.01
N SER A 164 14.64 -19.96 7.94
CA SER A 164 14.77 -21.42 8.04
C SER A 164 16.14 -21.84 8.56
N TRP A 165 17.21 -21.14 8.16
CA TRP A 165 18.54 -21.35 8.70
C TRP A 165 18.59 -21.05 10.20
N ALA A 166 18.02 -19.92 10.63
CA ALA A 166 17.95 -19.56 12.05
C ALA A 166 17.18 -20.63 12.85
N ALA A 167 16.05 -21.11 12.34
CA ALA A 167 15.30 -22.20 12.97
C ALA A 167 16.11 -23.50 13.05
N HIS A 168 16.81 -23.87 11.98
CA HIS A 168 17.66 -25.06 11.96
C HIS A 168 18.75 -24.99 13.04
N VAL A 169 19.46 -23.87 13.15
CA VAL A 169 20.50 -23.68 14.18
C VAL A 169 19.90 -23.80 15.59
N ILE A 170 18.74 -23.18 15.85
CA ILE A 170 18.07 -23.25 17.16
C ILE A 170 17.71 -24.70 17.51
N ILE A 171 17.17 -25.45 16.55
CA ILE A 171 16.77 -26.85 16.76
C ILE A 171 18.00 -27.73 17.02
N VAL A 172 19.07 -27.57 16.23
CA VAL A 172 20.31 -28.34 16.41
C VAL A 172 20.94 -28.03 17.77
N ASP A 173 21.01 -26.76 18.16
CA ASP A 173 21.55 -26.34 19.46
C ASP A 173 20.73 -26.93 20.62
N PHE A 174 19.41 -26.99 20.49
CA PHE A 174 18.51 -27.55 21.50
C PHE A 174 18.77 -29.05 21.79
N TYR A 175 19.05 -29.84 20.75
CA TYR A 175 19.36 -31.27 20.86
C TYR A 175 20.83 -31.58 21.11
N SER A 176 21.71 -30.57 20.99
CA SER A 176 23.14 -30.79 21.18
C SER A 176 23.47 -31.04 22.66
N PRO A 177 24.30 -32.06 22.97
CA PRO A 177 24.68 -32.37 24.35
C PRO A 177 25.71 -31.36 24.92
N PHE A 178 26.25 -30.49 24.07
CA PHE A 178 27.28 -29.51 24.44
C PHE A 178 26.69 -28.19 24.96
N VAL A 179 25.39 -27.95 24.77
CA VAL A 179 24.72 -26.74 25.24
C VAL A 179 24.13 -26.99 26.62
N VAL A 180 24.58 -26.21 27.60
CA VAL A 180 24.06 -26.21 28.97
C VAL A 180 22.55 -25.93 28.92
N GLU A 181 21.76 -26.64 29.72
CA GLU A 181 20.28 -26.53 29.70
C GLU A 181 19.76 -25.10 29.85
N ALA A 182 20.46 -24.27 30.63
CA ALA A 182 20.15 -22.85 30.81
C ALA A 182 20.28 -22.00 29.52
N ASN A 183 21.06 -22.45 28.54
CA ASN A 183 21.32 -21.75 27.29
C ASN A 183 20.50 -22.31 26.11
N LYS A 184 19.59 -23.25 26.36
CA LYS A 184 18.74 -23.82 25.31
C LYS A 184 17.81 -22.73 24.75
N ARG A 185 17.80 -22.63 23.42
CA ARG A 185 17.05 -21.65 22.64
C ARG A 185 15.79 -22.27 22.08
N GLU A 186 14.71 -21.51 22.10
CA GLU A 186 13.43 -21.81 21.49
C GLU A 186 13.17 -20.89 20.29
N LEU A 187 12.26 -21.32 19.43
CA LEU A 187 11.85 -20.59 18.24
C LEU A 187 11.05 -19.34 18.63
N GLY A 188 11.50 -18.17 18.17
CA GLY A 188 10.78 -16.92 18.45
C GLY A 188 9.63 -16.64 17.49
N ALA A 189 8.69 -15.79 17.95
CA ALA A 189 7.48 -15.43 17.22
C ALA A 189 7.75 -14.83 15.83
N SER A 190 8.85 -14.10 15.65
CA SER A 190 9.18 -13.49 14.36
C SER A 190 9.60 -14.52 13.31
N LEU A 191 10.08 -15.70 13.69
CA LEU A 191 10.38 -16.78 12.73
C LEU A 191 9.10 -17.28 12.06
N PHE A 192 8.03 -17.44 12.84
CA PHE A 192 6.72 -17.81 12.30
C PHE A 192 6.15 -16.72 11.39
N LEU A 193 6.33 -15.44 11.75
CA LEU A 193 5.99 -14.32 10.86
C LEU A 193 6.84 -14.29 9.59
N GLY A 194 8.12 -14.66 9.68
CA GLY A 194 9.01 -14.79 8.53
C GLY A 194 8.59 -15.91 7.58
N TRP A 195 8.19 -17.06 8.11
CA TRP A 195 7.63 -18.16 7.30
C TRP A 195 6.29 -17.79 6.67
N SER A 196 5.38 -17.15 7.42
CA SER A 196 4.12 -16.70 6.86
C SER A 196 4.34 -15.66 5.77
N ALA A 197 5.25 -14.71 5.96
CA ALA A 197 5.65 -13.73 4.96
C ALA A 197 6.20 -14.40 3.69
N ALA A 198 7.13 -15.35 3.83
CA ALA A 198 7.70 -16.09 2.71
C ALA A 198 6.62 -16.89 1.96
N CYS A 199 5.73 -17.59 2.66
CA CYS A 199 4.62 -18.33 2.05
C CYS A 199 3.65 -17.41 1.31
N LEU A 200 3.27 -16.27 1.90
CA LEU A 200 2.37 -15.30 1.27
C LEU A 200 2.99 -14.67 0.01
N LEU A 201 4.27 -14.28 0.07
CA LEU A 201 5.00 -13.78 -1.09
C LEU A 201 5.19 -14.86 -2.17
N PHE A 202 5.43 -16.12 -1.77
CA PHE A 202 5.57 -17.24 -2.69
C PHE A 202 4.26 -17.55 -3.40
N LEU A 203 3.14 -17.62 -2.66
CA LEU A 203 1.81 -17.84 -3.22
C LEU A 203 1.40 -16.68 -4.12
N GLY A 204 1.61 -15.44 -3.68
CA GLY A 204 1.33 -14.25 -4.47
C GLY A 204 2.14 -14.20 -5.77
N GLY A 205 3.45 -14.45 -5.70
CA GLY A 205 4.33 -14.52 -6.86
C GLY A 205 3.98 -15.68 -7.80
N SER A 206 3.67 -16.86 -7.26
CA SER A 206 3.26 -18.04 -8.06
C SER A 206 1.97 -17.77 -8.82
N ILE A 207 0.99 -17.17 -8.15
CA ILE A 207 -0.29 -16.81 -8.77
C ILE A 207 -0.07 -15.79 -9.91
N LEU A 208 0.76 -14.77 -9.69
CA LEU A 208 1.11 -13.78 -10.72
C LEU A 208 1.88 -14.40 -11.91
N CYS A 209 2.74 -15.40 -11.66
CA CYS A 209 3.38 -16.16 -12.74
C CYS A 209 2.40 -17.07 -13.49
N CYS A 210 1.42 -17.65 -12.80
CA CYS A 210 0.42 -18.55 -13.39
C CYS A 210 -0.66 -17.82 -14.18
N SER A 211 -0.85 -16.51 -13.99
CA SER A 211 -1.84 -15.70 -14.73
C SER A 211 -1.51 -15.48 -16.20
N CYS A 212 -0.45 -16.11 -16.74
CA CYS A 212 -0.23 -16.15 -18.18
C CYS A 212 -1.45 -16.70 -18.92
N PRO A 213 -1.89 -16.06 -20.01
CA PRO A 213 -2.64 -16.79 -21.02
C PRO A 213 -1.69 -17.88 -21.52
N SER A 214 -2.06 -19.14 -21.30
CA SER A 214 -1.43 -20.27 -21.98
C SER A 214 -1.34 -19.91 -23.46
N GLN A 215 -0.12 -19.74 -23.96
CA GLN A 215 0.17 -19.63 -25.36
C GLN A 215 -0.44 -20.87 -26.03
N SER A 216 -1.63 -20.71 -26.62
CA SER A 216 -2.19 -21.71 -27.51
C SER A 216 -1.11 -22.02 -28.53
N ARG A 217 -0.60 -23.26 -28.48
CA ARG A 217 0.40 -23.77 -29.42
C ARG A 217 0.03 -23.30 -30.81
N ALA A 218 0.91 -22.52 -31.41
CA ALA A 218 0.91 -22.25 -32.84
C ALA A 218 0.98 -23.59 -33.59
N VAL A 219 -0.19 -24.12 -33.99
CA VAL A 219 -0.28 -25.11 -35.05
C VAL A 219 -0.24 -24.31 -36.35
N SER A 220 0.95 -24.30 -36.94
CA SER A 220 1.26 -23.83 -38.29
C SER A 220 0.19 -24.22 -39.32
N ARG A 221 -0.37 -23.24 -40.04
CA ARG A 221 -0.94 -23.44 -41.39
C ARG A 221 -0.38 -22.37 -42.34
N PRO A 222 -0.11 -22.72 -43.63
CA PRO A 222 0.79 -22.00 -44.54
C PRO A 222 0.11 -20.80 -45.24
N PRO A 223 0.87 -19.94 -45.96
CA PRO A 223 0.35 -18.67 -46.47
C PRO A 223 -0.46 -18.89 -47.74
N SER A 224 -1.67 -18.34 -47.80
CA SER A 224 -2.41 -18.17 -49.05
C SER A 224 -2.41 -16.70 -49.43
N SER A 225 -1.63 -16.40 -50.46
CA SER A 225 -1.69 -15.19 -51.28
C SER A 225 -3.12 -14.91 -51.76
N CYS A 226 -3.61 -13.68 -51.60
CA CYS A 226 -4.60 -13.10 -52.49
C CYS A 226 -4.33 -11.59 -52.67
N THR A 227 -4.20 -11.25 -53.94
CA THR A 227 -3.86 -9.97 -54.55
C THR A 227 -5.03 -8.96 -54.46
N SER A 228 -4.65 -7.69 -54.57
CA SER A 228 -5.37 -6.40 -54.60
C SER A 228 -6.71 -6.33 -55.39
N PRO A 229 -7.57 -5.28 -55.23
CA PRO A 229 -7.20 -3.91 -55.65
C PRO A 229 -7.63 -2.76 -54.72
N THR A 230 -6.71 -1.81 -54.65
CA THR A 230 -6.86 -0.39 -54.29
C THR A 230 -8.04 0.28 -54.98
N ARG A 231 -8.85 1.02 -54.21
CA ARG A 231 -9.79 2.01 -54.75
C ARG A 231 -9.33 3.42 -54.37
N ASN A 232 -8.78 4.09 -55.37
CA ASN A 232 -8.49 5.52 -55.38
C ASN A 232 -9.78 6.34 -55.24
N TYR A 233 -9.76 7.39 -54.43
CA TYR A 233 -10.57 8.59 -54.65
C TYR A 233 -9.79 9.85 -54.25
N SER A 234 -9.47 10.66 -55.25
CA SER A 234 -9.02 12.05 -55.16
C SER A 234 -10.24 13.01 -55.12
N PRO A 235 -10.06 14.27 -54.68
CA PRO A 235 -11.13 15.13 -54.13
C PRO A 235 -11.79 16.04 -55.18
N PRO A 236 -12.94 16.69 -54.86
CA PRO A 236 -13.36 17.86 -55.60
C PRO A 236 -13.09 19.19 -54.87
N ALA A 237 -12.78 20.15 -55.73
CA ALA A 237 -12.51 21.58 -55.60
C ALA A 237 -13.29 22.41 -54.56
N ALA A 238 -12.60 23.49 -54.18
CA ALA A 238 -12.98 24.59 -53.31
C ALA A 238 -14.10 25.50 -53.86
N GLY A 239 -14.86 26.10 -52.95
CA GLY A 239 -15.76 27.23 -53.16
C GLY A 239 -15.86 28.08 -51.89
N ASN A 240 -15.60 29.38 -52.05
CA ASN A 240 -15.39 30.44 -51.05
C ASN A 240 -16.48 30.67 -49.99
N GLY A 241 -16.07 31.26 -48.84
CA GLY A 241 -16.93 32.16 -48.06
C GLY A 241 -16.70 32.15 -46.55
N GLN A 242 -15.97 33.15 -46.06
CA GLN A 242 -15.63 33.42 -44.66
C GLN A 242 -16.85 33.48 -43.71
N ILE A 243 -16.67 33.11 -42.43
CA ILE A 243 -16.83 34.00 -41.27
C ILE A 243 -16.08 33.40 -40.08
N GLN A 244 -15.19 34.22 -39.56
CA GLN A 244 -14.36 34.01 -38.39
C GLN A 244 -15.21 34.20 -37.14
N ALA A 245 -15.29 33.15 -36.31
CA ALA A 245 -15.56 33.30 -34.90
C ALA A 245 -14.39 32.66 -34.17
N CYS A 246 -13.56 33.49 -33.54
CA CYS A 246 -12.67 33.06 -32.48
C CYS A 246 -13.57 32.47 -31.38
N ALA A 247 -13.81 31.16 -31.46
CA ALA A 247 -14.36 30.41 -30.35
C ALA A 247 -13.31 30.47 -29.25
N GLU A 248 -13.57 31.33 -28.28
CA GLU A 248 -12.85 31.44 -27.04
C GLU A 248 -12.63 30.04 -26.48
N LYS A 249 -11.37 29.59 -26.54
CA LYS A 249 -10.90 28.29 -26.07
C LYS A 249 -11.44 28.08 -24.66
N PRO A 250 -12.43 27.20 -24.42
CA PRO A 250 -12.81 26.89 -23.06
C PRO A 250 -11.57 26.32 -22.40
N ARG A 251 -11.12 27.03 -21.37
CA ARG A 251 -9.94 26.75 -20.54
C ARG A 251 -9.83 25.24 -20.37
N ARG A 252 -8.82 24.65 -21.03
CA ARG A 252 -8.41 23.25 -20.91
C ARG A 252 -8.30 22.99 -19.41
N ARG A 253 -9.32 22.42 -18.76
CA ARG A 253 -9.14 21.77 -17.47
C ARG A 253 -8.36 20.53 -17.85
N GLU A 254 -7.06 20.60 -17.66
CA GLU A 254 -6.18 19.48 -17.91
C GLU A 254 -6.78 18.25 -17.24
N VAL A 255 -7.00 17.21 -18.04
CA VAL A 255 -7.24 15.87 -17.52
C VAL A 255 -6.04 15.60 -16.63
N MET A 256 -6.21 15.63 -15.31
CA MET A 256 -5.13 15.29 -14.40
C MET A 256 -4.69 13.87 -14.77
N SER A 257 -3.44 13.81 -15.24
CA SER A 257 -2.76 12.66 -15.81
C SER A 257 -2.81 11.49 -14.84
N ALA A 258 -2.92 10.26 -15.37
CA ALA A 258 -2.77 9.03 -14.60
C ALA A 258 -1.54 9.08 -13.66
N GLY A 259 -0.49 9.83 -14.04
CA GLY A 259 0.69 10.07 -13.20
C GLY A 259 0.38 10.73 -11.85
N LEU A 260 -0.53 11.71 -11.76
CA LEU A 260 -0.82 12.39 -10.49
C LEU A 260 -1.63 11.49 -9.54
N GLU A 261 -2.48 10.64 -10.11
CA GLU A 261 -3.22 9.64 -9.37
C GLU A 261 -2.31 8.56 -8.79
N ILE A 262 -1.38 8.04 -9.59
CA ILE A 262 -0.35 7.08 -9.14
C ILE A 262 0.51 7.69 -8.04
N VAL A 263 0.94 8.95 -8.20
CA VAL A 263 1.69 9.66 -7.15
C VAL A 263 0.86 9.82 -5.88
N GLY A 264 -0.44 10.14 -6.00
CA GLY A 264 -1.35 10.22 -4.85
C GLY A 264 -1.48 8.89 -4.09
N ILE A 265 -1.64 7.78 -4.81
CA ILE A 265 -1.68 6.43 -4.22
C ILE A 265 -0.35 6.11 -3.54
N ALA A 266 0.78 6.35 -4.21
CA ALA A 266 2.11 6.08 -3.66
C ALA A 266 2.37 6.86 -2.37
N LEU A 267 2.04 8.17 -2.35
CA LEU A 267 2.15 8.99 -1.14
C LEU A 267 1.25 8.49 -0.01
N GLY A 268 0.03 8.06 -0.32
CA GLY A 268 -0.90 7.47 0.65
C GLY A 268 -0.37 6.17 1.27
N VAL A 269 0.17 5.26 0.45
CA VAL A 269 0.76 3.98 0.91
C VAL A 269 2.01 4.23 1.75
N ILE A 270 2.90 5.11 1.31
CA ILE A 270 4.10 5.48 2.08
C ILE A 270 3.69 6.12 3.41
N GLY A 271 2.73 7.05 3.39
CA GLY A 271 2.19 7.67 4.60
C GLY A 271 1.60 6.66 5.59
N TRP A 272 0.87 5.67 5.10
CA TRP A 272 0.34 4.57 5.91
C TRP A 272 1.43 3.73 6.58
N ILE A 273 2.48 3.36 5.84
CA ILE A 273 3.62 2.60 6.39
C ILE A 273 4.33 3.41 7.47
N ILE A 274 4.56 4.70 7.22
CA ILE A 274 5.21 5.60 8.18
C ILE A 274 4.33 5.77 9.44
N ALA A 275 3.00 5.82 9.30
CA ALA A 275 2.07 5.85 10.45
C ALA A 275 2.16 4.57 11.30
N LEU A 276 2.30 3.41 10.66
CA LEU A 276 2.50 2.13 11.35
C LEU A 276 3.81 2.13 12.15
N VAL A 277 4.91 2.60 11.54
CA VAL A 277 6.21 2.75 12.21
C VAL A 277 6.11 3.71 13.40
N ALA A 278 5.48 4.88 13.24
CA ALA A 278 5.29 5.84 14.32
C ALA A 278 4.47 5.28 15.49
N CYS A 279 3.47 4.43 15.20
CA CYS A 279 2.67 3.75 16.22
C CYS A 279 3.49 2.70 17.00
N ALA A 280 4.38 1.97 16.32
CA ALA A 280 5.18 0.92 16.94
C ALA A 280 6.38 1.43 17.76
N LEU A 281 7.00 2.54 17.35
CA LEU A 281 8.22 3.04 17.98
C LEU A 281 7.97 3.69 19.36
N PRO A 282 8.79 3.37 20.38
CA PRO A 282 8.58 3.87 21.74
C PRO A 282 9.23 5.25 21.98
N MET A 283 9.12 6.18 21.01
CA MET A 283 9.84 7.47 21.02
C MET A 283 8.91 8.67 20.84
N TRP A 284 7.75 8.66 21.51
CA TRP A 284 6.76 9.74 21.42
C TRP A 284 7.13 10.92 22.32
N ARG A 285 7.58 10.65 23.55
CA ARG A 285 8.08 11.68 24.48
C ARG A 285 9.45 11.30 24.97
N VAL A 286 10.32 12.28 25.18
CA VAL A 286 11.66 12.07 25.73
C VAL A 286 11.82 12.91 26.97
N THR A 287 12.40 12.36 28.04
CA THR A 287 12.78 13.12 29.23
C THR A 287 14.20 12.77 29.59
N ALA A 288 15.07 13.77 29.70
CA ALA A 288 16.44 13.59 30.11
C ALA A 288 16.57 14.04 31.58
N PHE A 289 16.73 13.10 32.49
CA PHE A 289 17.01 13.42 33.89
C PHE A 289 18.51 13.73 34.02
N ILE A 290 18.90 14.99 33.84
CA ILE A 290 20.28 15.44 34.06
C ILE A 290 20.38 16.03 35.46
N GLY A 291 20.55 15.17 36.48
CA GLY A 291 20.95 15.62 37.82
C GLY A 291 22.45 15.92 37.91
N ALA A 292 22.89 16.66 38.93
CA ALA A 292 24.31 17.00 39.15
C ALA A 292 25.24 15.80 39.39
N ASN A 293 24.69 14.60 39.58
CA ASN A 293 25.42 13.34 39.71
C ASN A 293 25.27 12.48 38.45
N ILE A 294 26.40 12.15 37.81
CA ILE A 294 26.51 11.29 36.61
C ILE A 294 25.84 9.91 36.81
N VAL A 295 25.76 9.42 38.05
CA VAL A 295 25.21 8.09 38.39
C VAL A 295 23.67 8.02 38.25
N THR A 296 22.97 9.16 38.21
CA THR A 296 21.50 9.22 38.02
C THR A 296 21.08 9.76 36.66
N ALA A 297 22.03 10.00 35.74
CA ALA A 297 21.71 10.47 34.40
C ALA A 297 21.03 9.35 33.59
N GLN A 298 19.73 9.52 33.31
CA GLN A 298 18.93 8.58 32.55
C GLN A 298 18.04 9.32 31.53
N VAL A 299 17.89 8.74 30.34
CA VAL A 299 16.99 9.25 29.30
C VAL A 299 15.79 8.31 29.19
N ILE A 300 14.60 8.81 29.50
CA ILE A 300 13.36 8.04 29.41
C ILE A 300 12.64 8.40 28.11
N TRP A 301 12.40 7.39 27.30
CA TRP A 301 11.60 7.40 26.08
C TRP A 301 10.23 6.83 26.39
N GLU A 302 9.18 7.62 26.25
CA GLU A 302 7.81 7.14 26.40
C GLU A 302 7.25 6.87 25.01
N GLY A 303 6.84 5.63 24.78
CA GLY A 303 6.11 5.20 23.61
C GLY A 303 4.62 5.18 23.81
N LEU A 304 3.92 4.86 22.72
CA LEU A 304 2.50 4.60 22.82
C LEU A 304 2.22 3.33 23.63
N TRP A 305 3.01 2.25 23.45
CA TRP A 305 2.73 0.92 24.02
C TRP A 305 3.67 0.50 25.17
N MET A 306 4.86 1.10 25.25
CA MET A 306 5.88 0.81 26.25
C MET A 306 6.69 2.08 26.52
N ASN A 307 7.31 2.19 27.69
CA ASN A 307 8.34 3.18 27.98
C ASN A 307 9.71 2.51 28.07
N CYS A 308 10.79 3.22 27.74
CA CYS A 308 12.16 2.74 27.72
C CYS A 308 13.07 3.72 28.44
N VAL A 309 13.89 3.24 29.37
CA VAL A 309 14.87 4.03 30.13
C VAL A 309 16.27 3.66 29.66
N MET A 310 17.01 4.61 29.11
CA MET A 310 18.41 4.43 28.72
C MET A 310 19.32 4.96 29.83
N GLN A 311 20.15 4.07 30.38
CA GLN A 311 21.15 4.41 31.41
C GLN A 311 22.50 4.80 30.78
N SER A 312 23.35 5.50 31.53
CA SER A 312 24.70 5.93 31.11
C SER A 312 25.62 4.77 30.69
N THR A 313 25.32 3.55 31.13
CA THR A 313 26.00 2.30 30.73
C THR A 313 25.62 1.80 29.33
N GLY A 314 24.69 2.48 28.65
CA GLY A 314 24.20 2.11 27.31
C GLY A 314 23.14 1.00 27.30
N GLN A 315 22.66 0.56 28.47
CA GLN A 315 21.57 -0.41 28.56
C GLN A 315 20.21 0.31 28.49
N MET A 316 19.30 -0.19 27.64
CA MET A 316 17.94 0.34 27.50
C MET A 316 16.97 -0.59 28.23
N GLN A 317 16.18 -0.10 29.18
CA GLN A 317 15.21 -0.87 29.94
C GLN A 317 13.80 -0.44 29.56
N CYS A 318 13.12 -1.22 28.73
CA CYS A 318 11.72 -0.98 28.41
C CYS A 318 10.76 -1.72 29.36
N LYS A 319 9.57 -1.17 29.55
CA LYS A 319 8.48 -1.79 30.28
C LYS A 319 7.20 -1.55 29.50
N ILE A 320 6.44 -2.61 29.27
CA ILE A 320 5.08 -2.49 28.71
C ILE A 320 4.17 -1.95 29.80
N TYR A 321 3.22 -1.11 29.42
CA TYR A 321 2.26 -0.58 30.38
C TYR A 321 1.29 -1.69 30.82
N ASP A 322 1.49 -2.23 32.03
CA ASP A 322 0.76 -3.38 32.60
C ASP A 322 -0.74 -3.11 32.85
N SER A 323 -1.15 -1.85 32.95
CA SER A 323 -2.55 -1.49 33.24
C SER A 323 -2.97 -0.20 32.56
N MET A 324 -4.00 -0.29 31.72
CA MET A 324 -4.61 0.85 31.03
C MET A 324 -5.18 1.90 32.01
N LEU A 325 -5.53 1.48 33.23
CA LEU A 325 -6.17 2.33 34.25
C LEU A 325 -5.21 3.29 34.97
N ALA A 326 -3.89 3.05 34.89
CA ALA A 326 -2.87 3.88 35.51
C ALA A 326 -2.20 4.86 34.51
N LEU A 327 -2.65 4.87 33.25
CA LEU A 327 -2.04 5.64 32.17
C LEU A 327 -2.74 7.01 32.02
N PRO A 328 -2.02 8.09 31.70
CA PRO A 328 -2.66 9.38 31.41
C PRO A 328 -3.68 9.27 30.27
N GLN A 329 -4.84 9.89 30.46
CA GLN A 329 -5.99 9.83 29.55
C GLN A 329 -5.64 10.28 28.12
N ASP A 330 -4.73 11.25 27.97
CA ASP A 330 -4.20 11.71 26.68
C ASP A 330 -3.54 10.57 25.87
N LEU A 331 -2.79 9.70 26.55
CA LEU A 331 -2.05 8.62 25.91
C LEU A 331 -2.99 7.47 25.49
N GLN A 332 -4.04 7.21 26.27
CA GLN A 332 -5.09 6.26 25.91
C GLN A 332 -5.88 6.73 24.68
N ALA A 333 -6.24 8.02 24.62
CA ALA A 333 -6.88 8.61 23.45
C ALA A 333 -5.96 8.54 22.22
N ALA A 334 -4.66 8.79 22.38
CA ALA A 334 -3.69 8.69 21.30
C ALA A 334 -3.58 7.25 20.75
N ARG A 335 -3.60 6.21 21.60
CA ARG A 335 -3.67 4.81 21.15
C ARG A 335 -4.88 4.53 20.28
N ALA A 336 -6.06 4.92 20.73
CA ALA A 336 -7.29 4.68 19.99
C ALA A 336 -7.27 5.39 18.63
N LEU A 337 -6.92 6.68 18.60
CA LEU A 337 -6.91 7.48 17.38
C LEU A 337 -5.89 6.99 16.34
N THR A 338 -4.69 6.61 16.78
CA THR A 338 -3.64 6.08 15.88
C THR A 338 -3.98 4.70 15.33
N VAL A 339 -4.63 3.82 16.11
CA VAL A 339 -5.06 2.51 15.60
C VAL A 339 -6.22 2.66 14.60
N ILE A 340 -7.20 3.51 14.91
CA ILE A 340 -8.32 3.78 14.00
C ILE A 340 -7.83 4.42 12.69
N SER A 341 -6.87 5.36 12.76
CA SER A 341 -6.29 5.97 11.55
C SER A 341 -5.62 4.93 10.64
N ILE A 342 -4.89 3.97 11.22
CA ILE A 342 -4.25 2.86 10.50
C ILE A 342 -5.29 1.95 9.83
N ILE A 343 -6.39 1.63 10.51
CA ILE A 343 -7.46 0.79 9.93
C ILE A 343 -8.13 1.51 8.75
N ILE A 344 -8.45 2.80 8.90
CA ILE A 344 -9.07 3.60 7.83
C ILE A 344 -8.13 3.73 6.62
N SER A 345 -6.83 3.91 6.84
CA SER A 345 -5.86 4.00 5.75
C SER A 345 -5.69 2.68 5.00
N VAL A 346 -5.74 1.52 5.69
CA VAL A 346 -5.79 0.21 5.01
C VAL A 346 -7.01 0.14 4.07
N LEU A 347 -8.20 0.53 4.55
CA LEU A 347 -9.40 0.56 3.72
C LEU A 347 -9.25 1.53 2.53
N ALA A 348 -8.65 2.69 2.75
CA ALA A 348 -8.38 3.68 1.70
C ALA A 348 -7.42 3.14 0.61
N VAL A 349 -6.38 2.40 1.01
CA VAL A 349 -5.46 1.72 0.08
C VAL A 349 -6.22 0.71 -0.78
N LEU A 350 -7.07 -0.14 -0.18
CA LEU A 350 -7.84 -1.15 -0.90
C LEU A 350 -8.79 -0.50 -1.92
N ILE A 351 -9.51 0.56 -1.53
CA ILE A 351 -10.42 1.28 -2.42
C ILE A 351 -9.65 2.01 -3.54
N SER A 352 -8.46 2.55 -3.24
CA SER A 352 -7.62 3.20 -4.25
C SER A 352 -7.13 2.25 -5.33
N ILE A 353 -6.85 0.99 -4.98
CA ILE A 353 -6.45 -0.03 -5.95
C ILE A 353 -7.61 -0.33 -6.92
N VAL A 354 -8.83 -0.42 -6.40
CA VAL A 354 -10.04 -0.69 -7.21
C VAL A 354 -10.41 0.49 -8.11
N GLY A 355 -10.26 1.72 -7.61
CA GLY A 355 -10.67 2.92 -8.33
C GLY A 355 -9.66 3.46 -9.35
N ALA A 356 -8.40 2.99 -9.33
CA ALA A 356 -7.37 3.60 -10.14
C ALA A 356 -7.73 3.58 -11.64
N LYS A 357 -7.41 4.63 -12.40
CA LYS A 357 -7.64 4.70 -13.87
C LYS A 357 -6.93 3.59 -14.63
N CYS A 358 -5.80 3.18 -14.09
CA CYS A 358 -5.07 2.04 -14.55
C CYS A 358 -5.82 0.73 -14.26
N THR A 359 -7.01 0.69 -13.65
CA THR A 359 -7.74 -0.53 -13.25
C THR A 359 -9.07 -0.66 -14.03
N ASN A 360 -9.38 -1.86 -14.54
CA ASN A 360 -10.64 -2.17 -15.24
C ASN A 360 -11.72 -2.82 -14.35
N CYS A 361 -11.67 -2.64 -13.02
CA CYS A 361 -12.69 -3.16 -12.08
C CYS A 361 -14.09 -2.55 -12.30
N ILE A 362 -14.13 -1.35 -12.86
CA ILE A 362 -15.33 -0.55 -13.06
C ILE A 362 -15.26 -0.09 -14.51
N GLU A 363 -16.27 -0.35 -15.34
CA GLU A 363 -16.23 0.08 -16.74
C GLU A 363 -16.57 1.56 -16.90
N ASP A 364 -17.35 2.11 -15.97
CA ASP A 364 -17.77 3.51 -15.98
C ASP A 364 -16.70 4.45 -15.37
N GLU A 365 -16.11 5.28 -16.23
CA GLU A 365 -15.11 6.30 -15.87
C GLU A 365 -15.65 7.32 -14.84
N ALA A 366 -16.96 7.63 -14.86
CA ALA A 366 -17.54 8.54 -13.88
C ALA A 366 -17.61 7.89 -12.48
N SER A 367 -17.89 6.59 -12.42
CA SER A 367 -17.90 5.81 -11.18
C SER A 367 -16.48 5.58 -10.66
N LYS A 368 -15.48 5.31 -11.52
CA LYS A 368 -14.06 5.26 -11.12
C LYS A 368 -13.62 6.54 -10.43
N ALA A 369 -13.90 7.68 -11.04
CA ALA A 369 -13.53 8.97 -10.47
C ALA A 369 -14.19 9.21 -9.09
N LYS A 370 -15.45 8.80 -8.91
CA LYS A 370 -16.13 8.86 -7.59
C LYS A 370 -15.47 7.95 -6.56
N VAL A 371 -15.15 6.71 -6.93
CA VAL A 371 -14.46 5.76 -6.04
C VAL A 371 -13.10 6.30 -5.62
N MET A 372 -12.35 6.93 -6.53
CA MET A 372 -11.07 7.56 -6.22
C MET A 372 -11.19 8.77 -5.32
N ILE A 373 -12.24 9.59 -5.49
CA ILE A 373 -12.54 10.68 -4.58
C ILE A 373 -12.86 10.14 -3.17
N VAL A 374 -13.65 9.07 -3.08
CA VAL A 374 -13.95 8.41 -1.79
C VAL A 374 -12.67 7.91 -1.12
N ALA A 375 -11.78 7.27 -1.88
CA ALA A 375 -10.49 6.80 -1.37
C ALA A 375 -9.61 7.97 -0.86
N GLY A 376 -9.57 9.08 -1.63
CA GLY A 376 -8.88 10.30 -1.22
C GLY A 376 -9.43 10.92 0.06
N ILE A 377 -10.76 10.96 0.22
CA ILE A 377 -11.42 11.45 1.44
C ILE A 377 -11.04 10.58 2.64
N LEU A 378 -11.03 9.25 2.48
CA LEU A 378 -10.63 8.33 3.56
C LEU A 378 -9.15 8.52 3.96
N PHE A 379 -8.25 8.74 3.01
CA PHE A 379 -6.86 9.09 3.30
C PHE A 379 -6.72 10.42 4.04
N ILE A 380 -7.51 11.44 3.68
CA ILE A 380 -7.51 12.73 4.39
C ILE A 380 -8.02 12.55 5.82
N ILE A 381 -9.13 11.82 6.03
CA ILE A 381 -9.68 11.55 7.36
C ILE A 381 -8.67 10.78 8.21
N SER A 382 -8.04 9.75 7.65
CA SER A 382 -6.98 8.98 8.32
C SER A 382 -5.79 9.88 8.70
N GLY A 383 -5.30 10.71 7.78
CA GLY A 383 -4.21 11.64 8.04
C GLY A 383 -4.53 12.66 9.12
N ILE A 384 -5.74 13.22 9.13
CA ILE A 384 -6.19 14.15 10.19
C ILE A 384 -6.29 13.41 11.54
N MET A 385 -6.84 12.20 11.58
CA MET A 385 -6.89 11.41 12.81
C MET A 385 -5.51 11.02 13.34
N GLN A 386 -4.50 10.88 12.47
CA GLN A 386 -3.11 10.69 12.89
C GLN A 386 -2.47 12.00 13.38
N LEU A 387 -2.84 13.13 12.80
CA LEU A 387 -2.32 14.45 13.15
C LEU A 387 -2.79 14.91 14.54
N ILE A 388 -4.05 14.66 14.90
CA ILE A 388 -4.64 15.06 16.19
C ILE A 388 -3.81 14.56 17.40
N PRO A 389 -3.54 13.24 17.57
CA PRO A 389 -2.80 12.75 18.73
C PRO A 389 -1.33 13.19 18.71
N ALA A 390 -0.71 13.32 17.53
CA ALA A 390 0.67 13.81 17.41
C ALA A 390 0.78 15.28 17.86
N SER A 391 -0.09 16.15 17.34
CA SER A 391 -0.10 17.58 17.67
C SER A 391 -0.56 17.84 19.10
N TRP A 392 -1.53 17.09 19.62
CA TRP A 392 -1.92 17.18 21.03
C TRP A 392 -0.78 16.76 21.96
N SER A 393 -0.10 15.65 21.64
CA SER A 393 1.07 15.19 22.40
C SER A 393 2.20 16.23 22.37
N ALA A 394 2.48 16.83 21.22
CA ALA A 394 3.47 17.90 21.13
C ALA A 394 3.07 19.15 21.94
N ASN A 395 1.79 19.55 21.88
CA ASN A 395 1.31 20.70 22.64
C ASN A 395 1.44 20.49 24.16
N THR A 396 1.08 19.31 24.66
CA THR A 396 1.26 18.98 26.09
C THR A 396 2.74 19.00 26.50
N ILE A 397 3.65 18.50 25.68
CA ILE A 397 5.10 18.56 25.92
C ILE A 397 5.60 20.00 25.99
N ILE A 398 5.16 20.85 25.05
CA ILE A 398 5.55 22.25 25.01
C ILE A 398 5.01 23.01 26.23
N GLN A 399 3.76 22.75 26.61
CA GLN A 399 3.16 23.35 27.82
C GLN A 399 3.91 22.94 29.08
N ASP A 400 4.29 21.67 29.20
CA ASP A 400 5.12 21.17 30.31
C ASP A 400 6.49 21.87 30.32
N PHE A 401 7.10 22.10 29.17
CA PHE A 401 8.41 22.77 29.09
C PHE A 401 8.39 24.20 29.65
N TYR A 402 7.32 24.95 29.41
CA TYR A 402 7.16 26.34 29.87
C TYR A 402 6.51 26.46 31.26
N ASN A 403 6.09 25.35 31.88
CA ASN A 403 5.45 25.40 33.19
C ASN A 403 6.50 25.64 34.30
N PRO A 404 6.44 26.77 35.03
CA PRO A 404 7.42 27.11 36.06
C PRO A 404 7.34 26.20 37.30
N LEU A 405 6.31 25.35 37.40
CA LEU A 405 6.13 24.40 38.49
C LEU A 405 6.94 23.11 38.29
N LEU A 406 7.47 22.87 37.08
CA LEU A 406 8.26 21.68 36.77
C LEU A 406 9.75 21.97 36.93
N THR A 407 10.45 21.05 37.60
CA THR A 407 11.91 21.12 37.73
C THR A 407 12.58 20.84 36.39
N ASP A 408 13.80 21.35 36.17
CA ASP A 408 14.55 21.11 34.92
C ASP A 408 14.70 19.62 34.59
N ALA A 409 14.75 18.75 35.61
CA ALA A 409 14.82 17.30 35.47
C ALA A 409 13.52 16.65 34.94
N GLN A 410 12.39 17.35 34.97
CA GLN A 410 11.08 16.88 34.51
C GLN A 410 10.69 17.46 33.15
N ARG A 411 11.54 18.28 32.53
CA ARG A 411 11.25 18.84 31.20
C ARG A 411 11.20 17.72 30.16
N ARG A 412 10.08 17.70 29.45
CA ARG A 412 9.82 16.79 28.33
C ARG A 412 10.28 17.44 27.03
N GLU A 413 10.91 16.63 26.18
CA GLU A 413 11.29 16.95 24.82
C GLU A 413 10.43 16.14 23.83
N ILE A 414 10.31 16.68 22.62
CA ILE A 414 9.54 16.05 21.54
C ILE A 414 10.32 14.85 21.02
N GLY A 415 9.70 13.67 21.06
CA GLY A 415 10.34 12.44 20.59
C GLY A 415 10.33 12.28 19.07
N ALA A 416 11.26 11.46 18.56
CA ALA A 416 11.45 11.22 17.13
C ALA A 416 10.18 10.71 16.42
N SER A 417 9.35 9.89 17.08
CA SER A 417 8.15 9.34 16.45
C SER A 417 7.07 10.38 16.21
N LEU A 418 7.06 11.51 16.93
CA LEU A 418 6.12 12.62 16.67
C LEU A 418 6.41 13.29 15.32
N TYR A 419 7.69 13.50 15.00
CA TYR A 419 8.08 14.01 13.68
C TYR A 419 7.70 13.04 12.57
N ILE A 420 7.90 11.74 12.80
CA ILE A 420 7.51 10.68 11.86
C ILE A 420 5.99 10.65 11.69
N ALA A 421 5.21 10.82 12.76
CA ALA A 421 3.75 10.88 12.70
C ALA A 421 3.24 12.12 11.95
N TRP A 422 3.89 13.28 12.11
CA TRP A 422 3.58 14.48 11.32
C TRP A 422 3.89 14.28 9.83
N ALA A 423 5.04 13.68 9.51
CA ALA A 423 5.38 13.34 8.13
C ALA A 423 4.35 12.37 7.53
N ALA A 424 3.95 11.32 8.27
CA ALA A 424 2.92 10.38 7.85
C ALA A 424 1.58 11.08 7.58
N ALA A 425 1.12 11.92 8.51
CA ALA A 425 -0.12 12.67 8.39
C ALA A 425 -0.09 13.59 7.16
N ALA A 426 1.00 14.33 6.96
CA ALA A 426 1.17 15.20 5.80
C ALA A 426 1.11 14.40 4.50
N LEU A 427 1.86 13.30 4.39
CA LEU A 427 1.87 12.46 3.19
C LEU A 427 0.49 11.86 2.88
N MET A 428 -0.25 11.40 3.90
CA MET A 428 -1.61 10.89 3.71
C MET A 428 -2.60 11.99 3.31
N VAL A 429 -2.51 13.19 3.89
CA VAL A 429 -3.37 14.32 3.52
C VAL A 429 -3.06 14.83 2.11
N PHE A 430 -1.78 14.99 1.76
CA PHE A 430 -1.38 15.39 0.41
C PHE A 430 -1.72 14.33 -0.64
N GLY A 431 -1.46 13.06 -0.35
CA GLY A 431 -1.86 11.95 -1.20
C GLY A 431 -3.36 11.92 -1.42
N GLY A 432 -4.15 11.98 -0.35
CA GLY A 432 -5.61 12.03 -0.42
C GLY A 432 -6.15 13.27 -1.15
N ALA A 433 -5.55 14.44 -0.94
CA ALA A 433 -5.93 15.67 -1.65
C ALA A 433 -5.67 15.55 -3.16
N MET A 434 -4.52 15.00 -3.58
CA MET A 434 -4.23 14.75 -4.99
C MET A 434 -5.26 13.78 -5.62
N LEU A 435 -5.68 12.75 -4.89
CA LEU A 435 -6.73 11.82 -5.32
C LEU A 435 -8.08 12.52 -5.46
N CYS A 436 -8.45 13.38 -4.49
CA CYS A 436 -9.68 14.17 -4.53
C CYS A 436 -9.71 15.22 -5.66
N CYS A 437 -8.56 15.74 -6.07
CA CYS A 437 -8.46 16.70 -7.17
C CYS A 437 -8.72 16.07 -8.55
N SER A 438 -8.82 14.74 -8.64
CA SER A 438 -9.21 14.02 -9.87
C SER A 438 -10.68 14.27 -10.18
N CYS A 439 -10.97 15.39 -10.83
CA CYS A 439 -12.34 15.77 -11.17
C CYS A 439 -12.96 14.76 -12.15
N PRO A 440 -14.18 14.24 -11.87
CA PRO A 440 -14.89 13.42 -12.84
C PRO A 440 -15.17 14.26 -14.10
N PRO A 441 -15.09 13.67 -15.31
CA PRO A 441 -15.61 14.32 -16.49
C PRO A 441 -17.08 14.63 -16.20
N ARG A 442 -17.42 15.92 -16.18
CA ARG A 442 -18.78 16.37 -15.99
C ARG A 442 -19.54 15.84 -17.18
N GLU A 443 -20.41 14.83 -16.98
CA GLU A 443 -21.38 14.50 -18.00
C GLU A 443 -22.11 15.81 -18.32
N GLN A 444 -21.89 16.33 -19.53
CA GLN A 444 -22.87 17.20 -20.12
C GLN A 444 -24.11 16.33 -20.24
N LYS A 445 -24.97 16.38 -19.20
CA LYS A 445 -26.40 16.23 -19.43
C LYS A 445 -26.69 17.19 -20.55
N TYR A 446 -26.81 16.66 -21.76
CA TYR A 446 -27.52 17.31 -22.84
C TYR A 446 -28.95 17.43 -22.31
N ASN A 447 -29.20 18.44 -21.48
CA ASN A 447 -30.49 19.09 -21.54
C ASN A 447 -30.57 19.52 -23.00
N PRO A 448 -31.48 18.97 -23.82
CA PRO A 448 -31.86 19.69 -25.01
C PRO A 448 -32.35 21.04 -24.49
N SER A 449 -31.46 22.03 -24.51
CA SER A 449 -31.82 23.43 -24.39
C SER A 449 -32.94 23.55 -25.39
N ARG A 450 -34.16 23.75 -24.87
CA ARG A 450 -35.38 23.94 -25.63
C ARG A 450 -35.06 25.05 -26.62
N MET A 451 -34.61 24.65 -27.80
CA MET A 451 -34.25 25.55 -28.88
C MET A 451 -35.61 25.99 -29.36
N ALA A 452 -36.12 27.05 -28.73
CA ALA A 452 -37.32 27.71 -29.17
C ALA A 452 -36.99 28.17 -30.58
N TYR A 453 -37.46 27.41 -31.56
CA TYR A 453 -37.47 27.82 -32.96
C TYR A 453 -38.33 29.08 -32.98
N SER A 454 -37.71 30.24 -32.89
CA SER A 454 -38.39 31.50 -33.16
C SER A 454 -38.76 31.45 -34.63
N ALA A 455 -40.01 31.07 -34.90
CA ALA A 455 -40.59 31.07 -36.23
C ALA A 455 -40.36 32.46 -36.86
N PRO A 456 -39.96 32.52 -38.15
CA PRO A 456 -39.73 33.79 -38.81
C PRO A 456 -41.02 34.60 -38.80
N ARG A 457 -40.96 35.79 -38.21
CA ARG A 457 -42.03 36.78 -38.17
C ARG A 457 -42.34 37.17 -39.62
N SER A 458 -43.48 36.74 -40.14
CA SER A 458 -43.95 37.12 -41.48
C SER A 458 -44.08 38.64 -41.55
N VAL A 459 -43.21 39.27 -42.33
CA VAL A 459 -43.28 40.70 -42.65
C VAL A 459 -44.54 40.92 -43.48
N ALA A 460 -45.50 41.68 -42.95
CA ALA A 460 -46.67 42.13 -43.69
C ALA A 460 -46.19 43.03 -44.85
N ARG A 461 -46.36 42.55 -46.09
CA ARG A 461 -46.06 43.31 -47.29
C ARG A 461 -47.29 44.16 -47.64
N SER A 462 -47.29 45.41 -47.17
CA SER A 462 -48.18 46.45 -47.70
C SER A 462 -47.74 46.77 -49.13
N GLY A 463 -48.59 46.49 -50.11
CA GLY A 463 -48.39 46.86 -51.51
C GLY A 463 -49.53 47.77 -51.96
N TYR A 464 -49.19 49.01 -52.34
CA TYR A 464 -50.10 49.98 -52.93
C TYR A 464 -50.18 49.79 -54.47
N ASP A 465 -51.43 49.68 -54.94
CA ASP A 465 -52.10 50.18 -56.15
C ASP A 465 -51.55 49.99 -57.60
N LYS A 466 -52.38 49.27 -58.38
CA LYS A 466 -53.06 49.64 -59.65
C LYS A 466 -52.48 49.42 -61.07
N LYS A 467 -53.35 48.70 -61.83
CA LYS A 467 -53.72 48.69 -63.27
C LYS A 467 -52.77 48.04 -64.29
N ASP A 468 -53.26 47.03 -65.01
CA ASP A 468 -53.77 47.20 -66.39
C ASP A 468 -54.45 45.93 -66.94
N TYR A 469 -55.54 46.19 -67.69
CA TYR A 469 -56.26 45.45 -68.75
C TYR A 469 -55.89 44.00 -69.12
N VAL A 470 -56.90 43.11 -69.17
CA VAL A 470 -57.70 42.80 -70.39
C VAL A 470 -59.17 42.70 -70.00
#